data_AF-A0A5U8SWL9-F1
#
_entry.id   AF-A0A5U8SWL9-F1
#
_cell.length_a   1.000
_cell.length_b   1.000
_cell.length_c   1.000
_cell.angle_alpha   90.00
_cell.angle_beta   90.00
_cell.angle_gamma   90.00
#
_symmetry.space_group_name_H-M   'P 1'
#
loop_
_entity.id
_entity.type
_entity.pdbx_description
1 polymer ?
#
loop_
_entity_poly.entity_id
_entity_poly.type
_entity_poly.pdbx_seq_one_letter_code
_entity_poly.pdbx_strand_id
1 'polypeptide(L)'
;VFATETGRILQTGVPELLELYNIDSTPIRRHRKIRSDANPFDPKWEIYFEERLTLAMQRSIKERTRLIRIWLAQERHCPICRQMIGESTGWRLFHVKRTIDGGLDTNSNLIMLHPDCYQTARARRFKVVKPAPSVGL
;
A
#
# COMPACT_ATOMS: atom_id res chain seq x y z
N VAL A 1 27.70 -20.77 14.60
CA VAL A 1 26.21 -20.76 14.61
C VAL A 1 25.79 -21.41 15.92
N PHE A 2 24.97 -20.73 16.72
CA PHE A 2 24.42 -21.31 17.96
C PHE A 2 23.07 -21.93 17.64
N ALA A 3 23.04 -23.26 17.56
CA ALA A 3 21.88 -24.03 17.19
C ALA A 3 21.76 -25.28 18.08
N THR A 4 20.53 -25.75 18.29
CA THR A 4 20.23 -27.04 18.93
C THR A 4 19.38 -27.88 18.01
N GLU A 5 19.52 -29.20 18.06
CA GLU A 5 18.64 -30.11 17.32
C GLU A 5 17.22 -30.06 17.90
N THR A 6 16.19 -30.05 17.03
CA THR A 6 14.78 -30.11 17.45
C THR A 6 14.26 -31.54 17.63
N GLY A 7 15.07 -32.55 17.29
CA GLY A 7 14.67 -33.96 17.24
C GLY A 7 13.82 -34.34 16.02
N ARG A 8 13.61 -33.40 15.09
CA ARG A 8 12.91 -33.64 13.81
C ARG A 8 13.90 -33.78 12.67
N ILE A 9 13.50 -34.45 11.61
CA ILE A 9 14.29 -34.63 10.39
C ILE A 9 13.56 -33.93 9.25
N LEU A 10 14.27 -33.11 8.48
CA LEU A 10 13.75 -32.47 7.27
C LEU A 10 13.48 -33.52 6.19
N GLN A 11 12.64 -33.21 5.20
CA GLN A 11 12.38 -34.11 4.06
C GLN A 11 13.65 -34.49 3.28
N THR A 12 14.72 -33.72 3.43
CA THR A 12 16.05 -33.95 2.86
C THR A 12 16.89 -34.99 3.63
N GLY A 13 16.39 -35.51 4.76
CA GLY A 13 17.11 -36.47 5.61
C GLY A 13 18.09 -35.85 6.62
N VAL A 14 18.19 -34.51 6.65
CA VAL A 14 19.07 -33.76 7.56
C VAL A 14 18.30 -33.42 8.85
N PRO A 15 18.92 -33.51 10.04
CA PRO A 15 18.28 -33.07 11.29
C PRO A 15 17.91 -31.58 11.23
N GLU A 16 16.71 -31.26 11.70
CA GLU A 16 16.23 -29.89 11.82
C GLU A 16 16.92 -29.23 13.02
N LEU A 17 17.53 -28.07 12.77
CA LEU A 17 18.21 -27.26 13.77
C LEU A 17 17.36 -26.04 14.13
N LEU A 18 17.22 -25.76 15.41
CA LEU A 18 16.68 -24.50 15.92
C LEU A 18 17.85 -23.55 16.20
N GLU A 19 18.02 -22.55 15.35
CA GLU A 19 19.07 -21.55 15.47
C GLU A 19 18.57 -20.30 16.23
N LEU A 20 19.45 -19.69 17.02
CA LEU A 20 19.17 -18.37 17.58
C LEU A 20 19.12 -17.32 16.47
N TYR A 21 18.15 -16.41 16.55
CA TYR A 21 18.00 -15.31 15.60
C TYR A 21 19.24 -14.39 15.65
N ASN A 22 19.96 -14.28 14.53
CA ASN A 22 21.10 -13.40 14.44
C ASN A 22 20.64 -11.93 14.37
N ILE A 23 21.02 -11.13 15.37
CA ILE A 23 20.62 -9.72 15.45
C ILE A 23 21.10 -8.89 14.25
N ASP A 24 22.25 -9.23 13.67
CA ASP A 24 22.83 -8.55 12.50
C ASP A 24 21.99 -8.75 11.23
N SER A 25 21.17 -9.82 11.21
CA SER A 25 20.22 -10.06 10.11
C SER A 25 19.00 -9.15 10.16
N THR A 26 18.82 -8.37 11.24
CA THR A 26 17.71 -7.43 11.37
C THR A 26 17.91 -6.26 10.41
N PRO A 27 17.04 -6.07 9.40
CA PRO A 27 17.19 -4.96 8.48
C PRO A 27 16.92 -3.63 9.20
N ILE A 28 17.86 -2.68 9.07
CA ILE A 28 17.70 -1.32 9.59
C ILE A 28 16.63 -0.59 8.77
N ARG A 29 15.44 -0.40 9.35
CA ARG A 29 14.33 0.31 8.71
C ARG A 29 14.33 1.79 9.11
N ARG A 30 14.78 2.66 8.20
CA ARG A 30 14.79 4.11 8.42
C ARG A 30 13.39 4.69 8.23
N HIS A 31 12.86 5.32 9.28
CA HIS A 31 11.59 6.03 9.22
C HIS A 31 11.83 7.46 8.73
N ARG A 32 11.17 7.86 7.64
CA ARG A 32 11.21 9.24 7.17
C ARG A 32 10.45 10.14 8.14
N LYS A 33 11.13 11.15 8.70
CA LYS A 33 10.55 12.17 9.60
C LYS A 33 9.40 12.90 8.89
N ILE A 34 8.37 13.25 9.65
CA ILE A 34 7.30 14.12 9.14
C ILE A 34 7.85 15.56 9.05
N ARG A 35 7.59 16.26 7.94
CA ARG A 35 7.96 17.68 7.82
C ARG A 35 7.28 18.48 8.92
N SER A 36 8.00 19.38 9.57
CA SER A 36 7.53 20.11 10.77
C SER A 36 6.35 21.04 10.48
N ASP A 37 6.27 21.55 9.26
CA ASP A 37 5.23 22.42 8.74
C ASP A 37 4.00 21.65 8.21
N ALA A 38 4.06 20.31 8.18
CA ALA A 38 2.98 19.47 7.65
C ALA A 38 1.75 19.43 8.56
N ASN A 39 0.65 20.03 8.08
CA ASN A 39 -0.65 20.02 8.73
C ASN A 39 -1.61 19.06 7.99
N PRO A 40 -2.08 17.96 8.62
CA PRO A 40 -3.02 17.01 8.02
C PRO A 40 -4.37 17.61 7.57
N PHE A 41 -4.76 18.74 8.16
CA PHE A 41 -6.04 19.42 7.89
C PHE A 41 -5.92 20.55 6.87
N ASP A 42 -4.72 20.87 6.42
CA ASP A 42 -4.48 21.90 5.41
C ASP A 42 -4.40 21.22 4.02
N PRO A 43 -5.25 21.64 3.06
CA PRO A 43 -5.27 21.07 1.71
C PRO A 43 -3.92 21.04 1.01
N LYS A 44 -2.99 21.97 1.33
CA LYS A 44 -1.67 22.01 0.70
C LYS A 44 -0.81 20.77 1.00
N TRP A 45 -1.08 20.09 2.12
CA TRP A 45 -0.30 18.93 2.58
C TRP A 45 -0.91 17.58 2.18
N GLU A 46 -2.07 17.58 1.55
CA GLU A 46 -2.79 16.34 1.25
C GLU A 46 -1.98 15.42 0.30
N ILE A 47 -1.32 15.98 -0.74
CA ILE A 47 -0.43 15.19 -1.61
C ILE A 47 0.69 14.53 -0.80
N TYR A 48 1.28 15.28 0.14
CA TYR A 48 2.38 14.80 0.97
C TYR A 48 1.94 13.62 1.87
N PHE A 49 0.73 13.67 2.43
CA PHE A 49 0.21 12.57 3.23
C PHE A 49 -0.22 11.35 2.40
N GLU A 50 -0.74 11.54 1.19
CA GLU A 50 -1.05 10.44 0.26
C GLU A 50 0.22 9.72 -0.25
N GLU A 51 1.29 10.46 -0.56
CA GLU A 51 2.58 9.88 -0.91
C GLU A 51 3.16 9.06 0.25
N ARG A 52 3.04 9.59 1.47
CA ARG A 52 3.45 8.87 2.67
C ARG A 52 2.62 7.61 2.91
N LEU A 53 1.32 7.65 2.67
CA LEU A 53 0.46 6.48 2.75
C LEU A 53 0.91 5.41 1.74
N THR A 54 1.13 5.81 0.48
CA THR A 54 1.64 4.93 -0.58
C THR A 54 2.94 4.24 -0.16
N LEU A 55 3.91 4.99 0.37
CA LEU A 55 5.17 4.45 0.87
C LEU A 55 4.99 3.54 2.08
N ALA A 56 4.12 3.91 3.03
CA ALA A 56 3.84 3.08 4.19
C ALA A 56 3.23 1.74 3.79
N MET A 57 2.34 1.76 2.79
CA MET A 57 1.65 0.55 2.37
C MET A 57 2.54 -0.46 1.64
N GLN A 58 3.68 0.00 1.11
CA GLN A 58 4.69 -0.87 0.50
C GLN A 58 5.64 -1.54 1.51
N ARG A 59 5.60 -1.18 2.81
CA ARG A 59 6.61 -1.61 3.80
C ARG A 59 6.37 -2.97 4.45
N SER A 60 5.12 -3.33 4.71
CA SER A 60 4.79 -4.57 5.43
C SER A 60 3.92 -5.49 4.58
N ILE A 61 3.97 -6.80 4.86
CA ILE A 61 3.13 -7.79 4.17
C ILE A 61 1.64 -7.45 4.37
N LYS A 62 1.23 -7.12 5.61
CA LYS A 62 -0.15 -6.73 5.92
C LYS A 62 -0.62 -5.55 5.08
N GLU A 63 0.19 -4.51 4.95
CA GLU A 63 -0.19 -3.34 4.16
C GLU A 63 -0.12 -3.60 2.65
N ARG A 64 0.81 -4.44 2.18
CA ARG A 64 0.84 -4.88 0.77
C ARG A 64 -0.42 -5.67 0.43
N THR A 65 -0.91 -6.52 1.33
CA THR A 65 -2.20 -7.20 1.16
C THR A 65 -3.35 -6.19 1.01
N ARG A 66 -3.29 -5.06 1.74
CA ARG A 66 -4.27 -3.97 1.60
C ARG A 66 -4.21 -3.34 0.20
N LEU A 67 -3.03 -3.09 -0.36
CA LEU A 67 -2.85 -2.61 -1.74
C LEU A 67 -3.41 -3.60 -2.77
N ILE A 68 -3.06 -4.88 -2.62
CA ILE A 68 -3.52 -5.94 -3.54
C ILE A 68 -5.05 -6.01 -3.54
N ARG A 69 -5.70 -5.89 -2.37
CA ARG A 69 -7.18 -5.86 -2.29
C ARG A 69 -7.78 -4.69 -3.05
N ILE A 70 -7.20 -3.49 -2.96
CA ILE A 70 -7.69 -2.32 -3.71
C ILE A 70 -7.51 -2.54 -5.21
N TRP A 71 -6.34 -3.02 -5.62
CA TRP A 71 -6.00 -3.30 -7.02
C TRP A 71 -6.92 -4.37 -7.65
N LEU A 72 -7.15 -5.48 -6.93
CA LEU A 72 -8.06 -6.54 -7.37
C LEU A 72 -9.52 -6.08 -7.40
N ALA A 73 -9.96 -5.26 -6.44
CA ALA A 73 -11.31 -4.71 -6.43
C ALA A 73 -11.56 -3.73 -7.59
N GLN A 74 -10.51 -3.24 -8.25
CA GLN A 74 -10.59 -2.44 -9.48
C GLN A 74 -10.35 -3.27 -10.73
N GLU A 75 -10.34 -4.60 -10.61
CA GLU A 75 -10.03 -5.52 -11.71
C GLU A 75 -8.69 -5.18 -12.38
N ARG A 76 -7.74 -4.62 -11.61
CA ARG A 76 -6.42 -4.17 -12.06
C ARG A 76 -6.43 -2.99 -13.04
N HIS A 77 -7.58 -2.34 -13.27
CA HIS A 77 -7.71 -1.21 -14.17
C HIS A 77 -7.77 0.13 -13.42
N CYS A 78 -7.28 1.18 -14.07
CA CYS A 78 -7.45 2.56 -13.62
C CYS A 78 -8.88 3.03 -13.92
N PRO A 79 -9.67 3.48 -12.92
CA PRO A 79 -11.04 3.95 -13.14
C PRO A 79 -11.19 5.15 -14.08
N ILE A 80 -10.11 5.88 -14.37
CA ILE A 80 -10.14 7.09 -15.21
C ILE A 80 -9.89 6.75 -16.68
N CYS A 81 -8.75 6.13 -17.00
CA CYS A 81 -8.41 5.80 -18.39
C CYS A 81 -8.80 4.36 -18.79
N ARG A 82 -9.25 3.53 -17.85
CA ARG A 82 -9.60 2.11 -18.03
C ARG A 82 -8.49 1.23 -18.57
N GLN A 83 -7.23 1.67 -18.46
CA GLN A 83 -6.06 0.85 -18.79
C GLN A 83 -5.56 0.10 -17.55
N MET A 84 -4.89 -1.02 -17.76
CA MET A 84 -4.29 -1.80 -16.67
C MET A 84 -3.24 -1.01 -15.91
N ILE A 85 -3.23 -1.19 -14.59
CA ILE A 85 -2.20 -0.69 -13.69
C ILE A 85 -1.17 -1.80 -13.52
N GLY A 86 0.01 -1.58 -14.10
CA GLY A 86 1.15 -2.49 -14.03
C GLY A 86 2.38 -1.82 -13.41
N GLU A 87 3.46 -2.58 -13.31
CA GLU A 87 4.74 -2.10 -12.79
C GLU A 87 5.32 -0.95 -13.63
N SER A 88 5.24 -1.06 -14.97
CA SER A 88 5.76 -0.06 -15.91
C SER A 88 5.01 1.27 -15.87
N THR A 89 3.69 1.24 -15.60
CA THR A 89 2.85 2.45 -15.58
C THR A 89 2.89 3.16 -14.23
N GLY A 90 3.33 2.46 -13.18
CA GLY A 90 3.25 2.92 -11.80
C GLY A 90 1.81 3.17 -11.33
N TRP A 91 1.69 3.60 -10.08
CA TRP A 91 0.39 3.91 -9.48
C TRP A 91 0.53 4.86 -8.29
N ARG A 92 -0.57 5.55 -7.98
CA ARG A 92 -0.77 6.31 -6.75
C ARG A 92 -2.13 6.00 -6.15
N LEU A 93 -2.20 6.09 -4.82
CA LEU A 93 -3.47 6.04 -4.11
C LEU A 93 -4.14 7.40 -4.13
N PHE A 94 -5.47 7.38 -4.18
CA PHE A 94 -6.31 8.55 -4.20
C PHE A 94 -7.49 8.32 -3.25
N HIS A 95 -7.74 9.27 -2.36
CA HIS A 95 -8.94 9.26 -1.53
C HIS A 95 -10.13 9.82 -2.32
N VAL A 96 -11.17 9.02 -2.50
CA VAL A 96 -12.40 9.40 -3.21
C VAL A 96 -13.09 10.58 -2.52
N LYS A 97 -13.27 10.46 -1.19
CA LYS A 97 -13.59 11.56 -0.30
C LYS A 97 -12.31 11.96 0.42
N ARG A 98 -11.85 13.18 0.17
CA ARG A 98 -10.66 13.74 0.80
C ARG A 98 -10.73 13.65 2.32
N THR A 99 -9.60 13.37 2.96
CA THR A 99 -9.53 13.27 4.43
C THR A 99 -9.87 14.60 5.10
N ILE A 100 -9.43 15.72 4.50
CA ILE A 100 -9.76 17.08 4.94
C ILE A 100 -11.26 17.39 4.87
N ASP A 101 -12.01 16.73 3.98
CA ASP A 101 -13.47 16.89 3.85
C ASP A 101 -14.24 15.87 4.72
N GLY A 102 -13.56 15.22 5.68
CA GLY A 102 -14.13 14.18 6.53
C GLY A 102 -14.23 12.80 5.86
N GLY A 103 -13.34 12.51 4.92
CA GLY A 103 -13.12 11.17 4.37
C GLY A 103 -12.31 10.30 5.33
N LEU A 104 -12.66 9.02 5.42
CA LEU A 104 -11.93 8.05 6.26
C LEU A 104 -10.83 7.34 5.45
N ASP A 105 -9.73 6.95 6.09
CA ASP A 105 -8.71 6.12 5.44
C ASP A 105 -9.11 4.64 5.39
N THR A 106 -10.15 4.32 4.62
CA THR A 106 -10.66 2.95 4.46
C THR A 106 -10.45 2.44 3.03
N ASN A 107 -10.45 1.12 2.83
CA ASN A 107 -10.33 0.51 1.49
C ASN A 107 -11.52 0.82 0.56
N SER A 108 -12.65 1.25 1.13
CA SER A 108 -13.81 1.72 0.36
C SER A 108 -13.61 3.15 -0.15
N ASN A 109 -12.83 3.96 0.56
CA ASN A 109 -12.53 5.34 0.21
C ASN A 109 -11.22 5.50 -0.58
N LEU A 110 -10.45 4.42 -0.77
CA LEU A 110 -9.20 4.41 -1.51
C LEU A 110 -9.36 3.77 -2.88
N ILE A 111 -8.77 4.41 -3.88
CA ILE A 111 -8.60 3.86 -5.22
C ILE A 111 -7.16 4.03 -5.69
N MET A 112 -6.75 3.17 -6.62
CA MET A 112 -5.46 3.19 -7.29
C MET A 112 -5.60 3.81 -8.68
N LEU A 113 -4.79 4.80 -8.98
CA LEU A 113 -4.77 5.54 -10.25
C LEU A 113 -3.36 5.55 -10.84
N HIS A 114 -3.24 5.68 -12.16
CA HIS A 114 -1.95 6.04 -12.77
C HIS A 114 -1.50 7.44 -12.30
N PRO A 115 -0.20 7.73 -12.26
CA PRO A 115 0.32 9.04 -11.85
C PRO A 115 -0.33 10.22 -12.59
N ASP A 116 -0.52 10.11 -13.90
CA ASP A 116 -1.13 11.17 -14.73
C ASP A 116 -2.64 11.28 -14.52
N CYS A 117 -3.32 10.13 -14.38
CA CYS A 117 -4.73 10.06 -14.05
C CYS A 117 -5.00 10.68 -12.67
N TYR A 118 -4.12 10.45 -11.70
CA TYR A 118 -4.17 11.06 -10.38
C TYR A 118 -4.07 12.59 -10.48
N GLN A 119 -3.12 13.13 -11.27
CA GLN A 119 -3.01 14.60 -11.44
C GLN A 119 -4.27 15.19 -12.06
N THR A 120 -4.82 14.50 -13.05
CA THR A 120 -6.06 14.88 -13.71
C THR A 120 -7.25 14.86 -12.73
N ALA A 121 -7.35 13.81 -11.89
CA ALA A 121 -8.37 13.69 -10.84
C ALA A 121 -8.32 14.84 -9.85
N ARG A 122 -7.10 15.20 -9.43
CA ARG A 122 -6.83 16.31 -8.51
C ARG A 122 -7.27 17.65 -9.10
N ALA A 123 -6.84 17.93 -10.34
CA ALA A 123 -7.11 19.20 -11.01
C ALA A 123 -8.60 19.41 -11.28
N ARG A 124 -9.31 18.35 -11.68
CA ARG A 124 -10.73 18.43 -12.09
C ARG A 124 -11.73 18.12 -10.98
N ARG A 125 -11.26 17.81 -9.76
CA ARG A 125 -12.09 17.33 -8.62
C ARG A 125 -13.09 16.25 -9.04
N PHE A 126 -12.62 15.28 -9.84
CA PHE A 126 -13.50 14.23 -10.30
C PHE A 126 -14.08 13.46 -9.11
N LYS A 127 -15.40 13.27 -9.09
CA LYS A 127 -16.03 12.23 -8.25
C LYS A 127 -15.65 10.88 -8.85
N VAL A 128 -14.48 10.37 -8.47
CA VAL A 128 -14.07 9.03 -8.88
C VAL A 128 -14.81 8.04 -8.01
N VAL A 129 -15.76 7.30 -8.58
CA VAL A 129 -16.49 6.27 -7.86
C VAL A 129 -15.77 4.94 -8.05
N LYS A 130 -15.66 4.15 -6.98
CA LYS A 130 -15.10 2.80 -7.07
C LYS A 130 -15.99 1.93 -7.98
N PRO A 131 -15.42 1.14 -8.90
CA PRO A 131 -16.22 0.18 -9.66
C PRO A 131 -16.94 -0.79 -8.71
N ALA A 132 -18.19 -1.13 -9.03
CA ALA A 132 -18.95 -2.11 -8.27
C ALA A 132 -18.27 -3.48 -8.37
N PRO A 133 -18.20 -4.27 -7.28
CA PRO A 133 -17.71 -5.64 -7.36
C PRO A 133 -18.55 -6.45 -8.34
N SER A 134 -17.91 -7.14 -9.28
CA SER A 134 -18.58 -8.05 -10.23
C SER A 134 -19.12 -9.32 -9.56
N VAL A 135 -18.68 -9.60 -8.33
CA VAL A 135 -19.20 -10.67 -7.49
C VAL A 135 -20.17 -10.04 -6.50
N GLY A 136 -21.47 -10.30 -6.69
CA GLY A 136 -22.53 -9.89 -5.76
C GLY A 136 -22.32 -10.45 -4.35
N LEU A 137 -23.02 -9.82 -3.38
CA LEU A 137 -22.98 -10.07 -1.93
C LEU A 137 -22.75 -11.54 -1.52
#